data_AF-A0A088EAA9-F1
#
_entry.id   AF-A0A088EAA9-F1
#
_cell.length_a   1.000
_cell.length_b   1.000
_cell.length_c   1.000
_cell.angle_alpha   90.00
_cell.angle_beta   90.00
_cell.angle_gamma   90.00
#
_symmetry.space_group_name_H-M   'P 1'
#
loop_
_entity.id
_entity.type
_entity.pdbx_description
1 polymer ?
#
loop_
_entity_poly.entity_id
_entity_poly.type
_entity_poly.pdbx_seq_one_letter_code
_entity_poly.pdbx_strand_id
1 'polypeptide(L)'
;MRAVHNISKECREKIVALLLEKRSKSELARDLGVSPASIVKFYKGRTHASDLTILRALSIADEEEKKYIARLIVDDLAESLLDLLSENQDLQSEKLDILKKVLDERDKRKILTSLGLV
;
A
#
# COMPACT_ATOMS: atom_id res chain seq x y z
N MET A 1 -7.71 -5.02 -7.00
CA MET A 1 -7.76 -5.10 -5.51
C MET A 1 -8.36 -3.81 -4.99
N ARG A 2 -9.42 -3.83 -4.16
CA ARG A 2 -10.07 -2.60 -3.64
C ARG A 2 -9.09 -1.67 -2.92
N ALA A 3 -8.12 -2.24 -2.19
CA ALA A 3 -7.07 -1.46 -1.54
C ALA A 3 -6.27 -0.61 -2.53
N VAL A 4 -5.82 -1.18 -3.66
CA VAL A 4 -5.09 -0.43 -4.71
C VAL A 4 -5.93 0.69 -5.30
N HIS A 5 -7.24 0.51 -5.42
CA HIS A 5 -8.11 1.57 -5.91
C HIS A 5 -8.14 2.78 -4.96
N ASN A 6 -8.15 2.49 -3.66
CA ASN A 6 -8.36 3.50 -2.62
C ASN A 6 -7.09 4.18 -2.12
N ILE A 7 -5.90 3.71 -2.47
CA ILE A 7 -4.67 4.38 -2.05
C ILE A 7 -4.48 5.73 -2.74
N SER A 8 -3.90 6.66 -1.99
CA SER A 8 -3.62 8.02 -2.41
C SER A 8 -2.63 8.07 -3.58
N LYS A 9 -2.61 9.23 -4.23
CA LYS A 9 -1.64 9.57 -5.28
C LYS A 9 -0.20 9.52 -4.76
N GLU A 10 0.01 9.93 -3.52
CA GLU A 10 1.31 9.93 -2.85
C GLU A 10 1.79 8.50 -2.57
N CYS A 11 0.91 7.63 -2.07
CA CYS A 11 1.25 6.23 -1.85
C CYS A 11 1.66 5.53 -3.16
N ARG A 12 0.96 5.82 -4.27
CA ARG A 12 1.32 5.32 -5.60
C ARG A 12 2.70 5.80 -6.06
N GLU A 13 3.03 7.07 -5.81
CA GLU A 13 4.36 7.62 -6.09
C GLU A 13 5.45 6.93 -5.25
N LYS A 14 5.22 6.74 -3.95
CA LYS A 14 6.12 6.01 -3.04
C LYS A 14 6.37 4.58 -3.51
N ILE A 15 5.35 3.87 -3.99
CA ILE A 15 5.50 2.52 -4.55
C ILE A 15 6.41 2.52 -5.78
N VAL A 16 6.22 3.47 -6.70
CA VAL A 16 7.09 3.59 -7.89
C VAL A 16 8.52 3.95 -7.49
N ALA A 17 8.69 4.85 -6.52
CA ALA A 17 9.99 5.26 -6.00
C ALA A 17 10.75 4.08 -5.36
N LEU A 18 10.07 3.26 -4.55
CA LEU A 18 10.65 2.06 -3.94
C LEU A 18 11.20 1.10 -5.01
N LEU A 19 10.44 0.83 -6.08
CA LEU A 19 10.90 -0.09 -7.13
C LEU A 19 12.09 0.45 -7.94
N LEU A 20 12.26 1.78 -7.99
CA LEU A 20 13.40 2.45 -8.62
C LEU A 20 14.68 2.35 -7.78
N GLU A 21 14.61 1.93 -6.52
CA GLU A 21 15.81 1.70 -5.70
C GLU A 21 16.65 0.54 -6.24
N LYS A 22 15.99 -0.48 -6.82
CA LYS A 22 16.62 -1.69 -7.36
C LYS A 22 16.64 -1.76 -8.91
N ARG A 23 15.97 -0.82 -9.60
CA ARG A 23 15.79 -0.84 -11.07
C ARG A 23 16.02 0.52 -11.70
N SER A 24 16.58 0.55 -12.91
CA SER A 24 16.61 1.78 -13.72
C SER A 24 15.20 2.19 -14.18
N LYS A 25 15.04 3.47 -14.54
CA LYS A 25 13.76 4.00 -15.05
C LYS A 25 13.29 3.27 -16.32
N SER A 26 14.21 2.85 -17.17
CA SER A 26 13.94 2.09 -18.40
C SER A 26 13.50 0.66 -18.13
N GLU A 27 14.13 -0.01 -17.17
CA GLU A 27 13.75 -1.37 -16.76
C GLU A 27 12.35 -1.35 -16.15
N LEU A 28 12.13 -0.46 -15.18
CA LEU A 28 10.83 -0.35 -14.53
C LEU A 28 9.72 0.03 -15.53
N ALA A 29 10.00 0.90 -16.49
CA ALA A 29 9.03 1.26 -17.53
C ALA A 29 8.59 0.03 -18.35
N ARG A 30 9.55 -0.80 -18.75
CA ARG A 30 9.29 -2.04 -19.49
C ARG A 30 8.49 -3.02 -18.65
N ASP A 31 8.88 -3.23 -17.39
CA ASP A 31 8.22 -4.18 -16.49
C ASP A 31 6.78 -3.76 -16.15
N LEU A 32 6.55 -2.46 -15.99
CA LEU A 32 5.22 -1.90 -15.75
C LEU A 32 4.39 -1.73 -17.03
N GLY A 33 4.98 -1.96 -18.21
CA GLY A 33 4.34 -1.77 -19.51
C GLY A 33 3.88 -0.33 -19.74
N VAL A 34 4.74 0.64 -19.42
CA VAL A 34 4.52 2.09 -19.60
C VAL A 34 5.73 2.73 -20.29
N SER A 35 5.60 3.99 -20.72
CA SER A 35 6.75 4.71 -21.29
C SER A 35 7.76 5.13 -20.20
N PRO A 36 9.07 5.24 -20.51
CA PRO A 36 10.04 5.82 -19.59
C PRO A 36 9.67 7.24 -19.12
N ALA A 37 9.02 8.03 -19.98
CA ALA A 37 8.51 9.34 -19.63
C ALA A 37 7.40 9.27 -18.55
N SER A 38 6.58 8.22 -18.56
CA SER A 38 5.57 8.00 -17.52
C SER A 38 6.21 7.77 -16.15
N ILE A 39 7.28 6.97 -16.08
CA ILE A 39 8.04 6.75 -14.84
C ILE A 39 8.58 8.08 -14.29
N VAL A 40 9.15 8.92 -15.15
CA VAL A 40 9.62 10.26 -14.76
C VAL A 40 8.48 11.14 -14.25
N LYS A 41 7.29 11.07 -14.85
CA LYS A 41 6.12 11.85 -14.40
C LYS A 41 5.59 11.34 -13.06
N PHE A 42 5.55 10.02 -12.85
CA PHE A 42 5.15 9.41 -11.58
C PHE A 42 6.11 9.82 -10.45
N TYR A 43 7.42 9.66 -10.66
CA TYR A 43 8.46 9.99 -9.67
C TYR A 43 8.57 11.49 -9.33
N LYS A 44 8.01 12.37 -10.18
CA LYS A 44 8.01 13.82 -9.95
C LYS A 44 6.66 14.33 -9.44
N GLY A 45 5.74 13.44 -9.07
CA GLY A 45 4.36 13.78 -8.69
C GLY A 45 3.53 14.50 -9.77
N ARG A 46 3.97 14.51 -11.04
CA ARG A 46 3.28 15.23 -12.14
C ARG A 46 2.02 14.49 -12.60
N THR A 47 1.98 13.18 -12.41
CA THR A 47 0.84 12.31 -12.66
C THR A 47 0.99 11.05 -11.81
N HIS A 48 -0.04 10.21 -11.78
CA HIS A 48 -0.13 9.10 -10.83
C HIS A 48 -0.24 7.78 -11.58
N ALA A 49 0.39 6.74 -11.04
CA ALA A 49 0.30 5.40 -11.60
C ALA A 49 -1.14 4.87 -11.51
N SER A 50 -1.66 4.30 -12.60
CA SER A 50 -3.01 3.71 -12.63
C SER A 50 -3.11 2.47 -11.73
N ASP A 51 -4.33 2.00 -11.44
CA ASP A 51 -4.55 0.76 -10.69
C ASP A 51 -3.84 -0.43 -11.34
N LEU A 52 -3.92 -0.51 -12.67
CA LEU A 52 -3.23 -1.55 -13.45
C LEU A 52 -1.71 -1.45 -13.29
N THR A 53 -1.16 -0.23 -13.29
CA THR A 53 0.28 0.01 -13.09
C THR A 53 0.73 -0.44 -11.70
N ILE A 54 -0.04 -0.15 -10.65
CA ILE A 54 0.28 -0.58 -9.28
C ILE A 54 0.12 -2.10 -9.11
N LEU A 55 -0.87 -2.72 -9.75
CA LEU A 55 -1.00 -4.18 -9.76
C LEU A 55 0.20 -4.85 -10.44
N ARG A 56 0.70 -4.26 -11.54
CA ARG A 56 1.96 -4.72 -12.16
C ARG A 56 3.14 -4.53 -11.23
N ALA A 57 3.24 -3.38 -10.55
CA ALA A 57 4.28 -3.12 -9.55
C ALA A 57 4.31 -4.21 -8.46
N LEU A 58 3.16 -4.59 -7.92
CA LEU A 58 3.03 -5.69 -6.96
C LEU A 58 3.46 -7.05 -7.54
N SER A 59 3.22 -7.29 -8.83
CA SER A 59 3.56 -8.56 -9.48
C SER A 59 5.06 -8.73 -9.76
N ILE A 60 5.77 -7.63 -10.03
CA ILE A 60 7.22 -7.65 -10.34
C ILE A 60 8.09 -7.44 -9.10
N ALA A 61 7.49 -7.04 -7.99
CA ALA A 61 8.17 -6.81 -6.73
C ALA A 61 8.73 -8.13 -6.17
N ASP A 62 9.92 -8.08 -5.58
CA ASP A 62 10.46 -9.17 -4.78
C ASP A 62 9.75 -9.28 -3.42
N GLU A 63 10.07 -10.31 -2.62
CA GLU A 63 9.39 -10.56 -1.34
C GLU A 63 9.61 -9.45 -0.30
N GLU A 64 10.75 -8.77 -0.35
CA GLU A 64 11.05 -7.65 0.53
C GLU A 64 10.25 -6.41 0.08
N GLU A 65 10.31 -6.08 -1.20
CA GLU A 65 9.54 -4.99 -1.80
C GLU A 65 8.04 -5.16 -1.58
N LYS A 66 7.49 -6.38 -1.74
CA LYS A 66 6.07 -6.67 -1.46
C LYS A 66 5.70 -6.34 -0.02
N LYS A 67 6.56 -6.66 0.95
CA LYS A 67 6.31 -6.33 2.37
C LYS A 67 6.30 -4.83 2.59
N TYR A 68 7.23 -4.09 1.98
CA TYR A 68 7.26 -2.63 2.06
C TYR A 68 6.06 -1.99 1.37
N ILE A 69 5.69 -2.44 0.17
CA ILE A 69 4.49 -1.95 -0.54
C ILE A 69 3.23 -2.24 0.29
N ALA A 70 3.10 -3.43 0.86
CA ALA A 70 1.96 -3.77 1.71
C ALA A 70 1.87 -2.84 2.93
N ARG A 71 3.01 -2.48 3.54
CA ARG A 71 3.06 -1.49 4.62
C ARG A 71 2.59 -0.11 4.13
N LEU A 72 3.14 0.39 3.01
CA LEU A 72 2.72 1.67 2.43
C LEU A 72 1.21 1.74 2.17
N ILE A 73 0.63 0.66 1.64
CA ILE A 73 -0.82 0.57 1.38
C ILE A 73 -1.61 0.59 2.70
N VAL A 74 -1.18 -0.17 3.70
CA VAL A 74 -1.88 -0.23 4.99
C VAL A 74 -1.83 1.12 5.71
N ASP A 75 -0.66 1.76 5.76
CA ASP A 75 -0.46 3.03 6.46
C ASP A 75 -1.31 4.14 5.82
N ASP A 76 -1.30 4.25 4.48
CA ASP A 76 -2.09 5.25 3.73
C ASP A 76 -3.61 5.10 3.94
N LEU A 77 -4.09 3.85 3.94
CA LEU A 77 -5.51 3.56 4.18
C LEU A 77 -5.90 3.76 5.65
N ALA A 78 -5.01 3.42 6.58
CA ALA A 78 -5.23 3.58 8.00
C ALA A 78 -5.27 5.07 8.38
N GLU A 79 -4.35 5.88 7.85
CA GLU A 79 -4.33 7.33 8.03
C GLU A 79 -5.64 7.95 7.54
N SER A 80 -6.06 7.62 6.31
CA SER A 80 -7.34 8.08 5.76
C SER A 80 -8.56 7.67 6.63
N LEU A 81 -8.52 6.48 7.23
CA LEU A 81 -9.58 6.01 8.12
C LEU A 81 -9.54 6.72 9.48
N LEU A 82 -8.35 6.94 10.03
CA LEU A 82 -8.16 7.65 11.30
C LEU A 82 -8.65 9.09 11.20
N ASP A 83 -8.34 9.78 10.11
CA ASP A 83 -8.84 11.14 9.84
C ASP A 83 -10.37 11.15 9.84
N LEU A 84 -10.99 10.25 9.07
CA LEU A 84 -12.45 10.14 8.99
C LEU A 84 -13.09 9.87 10.36
N LEU A 85 -12.51 8.98 11.17
CA LEU A 85 -13.03 8.65 12.49
C LEU A 85 -12.84 9.80 13.49
N SER A 86 -11.74 10.55 13.37
CA SER A 86 -11.47 11.71 14.24
C SER A 86 -12.50 12.83 14.03
N GLU A 87 -12.95 13.01 12.79
CA GLU A 87 -13.99 13.98 12.42
C GLU A 87 -15.41 13.50 12.77
N ASN A 88 -15.61 12.20 13.00
CA ASN A 88 -16.92 11.57 13.18
C ASN A 88 -16.95 10.65 14.42
N GLN A 89 -16.82 11.23 15.62
CA GLN A 89 -16.65 10.47 16.87
C GLN A 89 -17.81 9.51 17.21
N ASP A 90 -19.03 9.83 16.79
CA ASP A 90 -20.22 9.02 17.03
C ASP A 90 -20.52 8.02 15.90
N LEU A 91 -19.61 7.84 14.95
CA LEU A 91 -19.80 6.97 13.79
C LEU A 91 -19.94 5.49 14.23
N GLN A 92 -21.15 4.95 14.08
CA GLN A 92 -21.40 3.53 14.28
C GLN A 92 -21.34 2.78 12.95
N SER A 93 -20.54 1.71 12.89
CA SER A 93 -20.42 0.87 11.70
C SER A 93 -20.03 -0.55 12.08
N GLU A 94 -20.85 -1.52 11.67
CA GLU A 94 -20.57 -2.95 11.84
C GLU A 94 -19.21 -3.34 11.24
N LYS A 95 -18.76 -2.65 10.18
CA LYS A 95 -17.45 -2.91 9.57
C LYS A 95 -16.29 -2.45 10.46
N LEU A 96 -16.47 -1.41 11.28
CA LEU A 96 -15.47 -1.00 12.26
C LEU A 96 -15.37 -2.03 13.39
N ASP A 97 -16.49 -2.60 13.83
CA ASP A 97 -16.49 -3.67 14.83
C ASP A 97 -15.75 -4.93 14.32
N ILE A 98 -15.98 -5.30 13.06
CA ILE A 98 -15.26 -6.40 12.42
C ILE A 98 -13.76 -6.08 12.31
N LEU A 99 -13.40 -4.86 11.89
CA LEU A 99 -12.01 -4.43 11.79
C LEU A 99 -11.31 -4.53 13.15
N LYS A 100 -11.95 -4.05 14.22
CA LYS A 100 -11.44 -4.15 15.60
C LYS A 100 -11.14 -5.59 16.00
N LYS A 101 -12.08 -6.51 15.76
CA LYS A 101 -11.89 -7.95 16.04
C LYS A 101 -10.68 -8.54 15.29
N VAL A 102 -10.53 -8.22 14.01
CA VAL A 102 -9.40 -8.70 13.19
C VAL A 102 -8.06 -8.19 13.74
N LEU A 103 -7.99 -6.94 14.19
CA LEU A 103 -6.79 -6.37 14.79
C LEU A 103 -6.46 -7.03 16.14
N ASP A 104 -7.45 -7.21 17.01
CA ASP A 104 -7.28 -7.88 18.32
C ASP A 104 -6.78 -9.33 18.16
N GLU A 105 -7.31 -10.07 17.19
CA GLU A 105 -6.84 -11.43 16.87
C GLU A 105 -5.39 -11.45 16.38
N ARG A 106 -5.00 -10.47 15.56
CA ARG A 106 -3.63 -10.36 15.06
C ARG A 106 -2.65 -10.11 16.20
N ASP A 107 -3.01 -9.27 17.16
CA ASP A 107 -2.15 -9.00 18.31
C ASP A 107 -2.05 -10.19 19.26
N LYS A 108 -3.15 -10.93 19.49
CA LYS A 108 -3.11 -12.22 20.21
C LYS A 108 -2.15 -13.20 19.56
N ARG A 109 -2.19 -13.35 18.22
CA ARG A 109 -1.25 -14.25 17.51
C ARG A 109 0.19 -13.81 17.68
N LYS A 110 0.50 -12.50 17.54
CA LYS A 110 1.85 -11.98 17.79
C LYS A 110 2.35 -12.33 19.21
N ILE A 111 1.49 -12.16 20.22
CA ILE A 111 1.82 -12.49 21.61
C ILE A 111 2.13 -13.98 21.75
N LEU A 112 1.27 -14.85 21.22
CA LEU A 112 1.48 -16.30 21.26
C LEU A 112 2.77 -16.73 20.59
N THR A 113 3.08 -16.18 19.42
CA THR A 113 4.35 -16.42 18.72
C THR A 113 5.54 -15.90 19.52
N SER A 114 5.44 -14.74 20.17
CA SER A 114 6.51 -14.21 21.02
C SER A 114 6.77 -15.04 22.28
N LEU A 115 5.77 -15.81 22.72
CA LEU A 115 5.86 -16.73 23.86
C LEU A 115 6.22 -18.17 23.45
N GLY A 116 6.43 -18.44 22.15
CA GLY A 116 6.74 -19.78 21.64
C GLY A 116 5.58 -20.78 21.76
N LEU A 117 4.35 -20.30 21.88
CA LEU A 117 3.15 -21.13 22.08
C LEU A 117 2.48 -21.53 20.76
N VAL A 118 2.84 -20.88 19.65
CA VAL A 118 2.41 -21.15 18.27
C VAL A 118 3.53 -20.77 17.30
#